data_AF-A0A1E3GR42-F1
#
_entry.id   AF-A0A1E3GR42-F1
#
_cell.length_a   1.000
_cell.length_b   1.000
_cell.length_c   1.000
_cell.angle_alpha   90.00
_cell.angle_beta   90.00
_cell.angle_gamma   90.00
#
_symmetry.space_group_name_H-M   'P 1'
#
loop_
_entity.id
_entity.type
_entity.pdbx_description
1 polymer ?
#
loop_
_entity_poly.entity_id
_entity_poly.type
_entity_poly.pdbx_seq_one_letter_code
_entity_poly.pdbx_strand_id
1 'polypeptide(L)'
;MQDIADRLAQLGIPFHLLEVDFFADVPDELLKFCQQQNISDIWFQAETPLDEQCRDQAVNEALTKANIKVHLLAEDLLVALPVKTQQDDPFKVFTPYYRRWLQILEDIQQAPYTEPKSQGKALKPELLRCDWAGEFRDDLWPGNEQKALERLSAFCEIKLDDYKSQRDFPSKPATSTLSPYLANGQLGPRRLLATIQFYCGEANRDWRHDDWLRELAWRDFYKQLLLYFPRLSMGKAFKPETEKVIWRDDEAGFKAWCEGKTGFPIVDAAMRQLNQTGWMHNRLRMITASFLSKLLLLDWRRGEQYFMQTLIDGEFAANNGGWQWSASTGVDAAPYFRVFNPTLQSERYDPQGLFIKRFIPELKDVSSKQLHNPPAELREQCGYPQPVVDYKQARKDAIAAFKDLPKD
;
A
#
# COMPACT_ATOMS: atom_id res chain seq x y z
N MET A 1 0.45 -12.12 14.35
CA MET A 1 1.38 -12.42 15.47
C MET A 1 1.13 -13.80 16.09
N GLN A 2 -0.11 -14.16 16.47
CA GLN A 2 -0.36 -15.49 17.05
C GLN A 2 0.14 -16.65 16.16
N ASP A 3 -0.11 -16.58 14.85
CA ASP A 3 0.35 -17.59 13.87
C ASP A 3 1.87 -17.83 13.93
N ILE A 4 2.69 -16.78 13.97
CA ILE A 4 4.15 -16.93 14.05
C ILE A 4 4.60 -17.44 15.43
N ALA A 5 3.95 -17.02 16.51
CA ALA A 5 4.24 -17.51 17.85
C ALA A 5 3.97 -19.03 17.96
N ASP A 6 2.85 -19.50 17.40
CA ASP A 6 2.49 -20.91 17.38
C ASP A 6 3.49 -21.75 16.57
N ARG A 7 3.91 -21.25 15.40
CA ARG A 7 4.92 -21.91 14.54
C ARG A 7 6.28 -21.97 15.20
N LEU A 8 6.74 -20.88 15.83
CA LEU A 8 8.01 -20.86 16.57
C LEU A 8 7.98 -21.81 17.77
N ALA A 9 6.85 -21.88 18.49
CA ALA A 9 6.68 -22.80 19.60
C ALA A 9 6.84 -24.26 19.16
N GLN A 10 6.31 -24.66 18.00
CA GLN A 10 6.50 -26.01 17.43
C GLN A 10 7.98 -26.32 17.15
N LEU A 11 8.77 -25.30 16.81
CA LEU A 11 10.21 -25.43 16.58
C LEU A 11 11.05 -25.38 17.85
N GLY A 12 10.43 -25.19 19.02
CA GLY A 12 11.13 -25.03 20.28
C GLY A 12 11.74 -23.64 20.48
N ILE A 13 11.24 -22.64 19.74
CA ILE A 13 11.74 -21.26 19.77
C ILE A 13 10.72 -20.39 20.54
N PRO A 14 11.12 -19.70 21.61
CA PRO A 14 10.21 -18.84 22.36
C PRO A 14 9.89 -17.57 21.57
N PHE A 15 8.64 -17.10 21.68
CA PHE A 15 8.21 -15.79 21.19
C PHE A 15 8.00 -14.87 22.38
N HIS A 16 8.61 -13.69 22.37
CA HIS A 16 8.46 -12.68 23.41
C HIS A 16 7.81 -11.43 22.80
N LEU A 17 6.77 -10.92 23.46
CA LEU A 17 6.16 -9.64 23.13
C LEU A 17 6.64 -8.60 24.14
N LEU A 18 7.35 -7.57 23.66
CA LEU A 18 7.73 -6.40 24.44
C LEU A 18 6.86 -5.23 23.98
N GLU A 19 6.22 -4.56 24.92
CA GLU A 19 5.30 -3.45 24.63
C GLU A 19 5.88 -2.15 25.19
N VAL A 20 5.99 -1.14 24.33
CA VAL A 20 6.42 0.22 24.66
C VAL A 20 5.54 1.21 23.90
N ASP A 21 5.43 2.43 24.41
CA ASP A 21 4.52 3.44 23.84
C ASP A 21 5.09 4.11 22.58
N PHE A 22 6.43 4.32 22.52
CA PHE A 22 7.08 5.03 21.42
C PHE A 22 8.33 4.32 20.90
N PHE A 23 8.69 4.60 19.64
CA PHE A 23 9.96 4.13 19.06
C PHE A 23 11.20 4.58 19.85
N ALA A 24 11.13 5.73 20.53
CA ALA A 24 12.21 6.23 21.37
C ALA A 24 12.48 5.34 22.60
N ASP A 25 11.52 4.52 23.03
CA ASP A 25 11.62 3.65 24.20
C ASP A 25 12.18 2.26 23.86
N VAL A 26 12.15 1.88 22.56
CA VAL A 26 12.59 0.57 22.08
C VAL A 26 14.06 0.26 22.42
N PRO A 27 15.04 1.19 22.27
CA PRO A 27 16.44 0.90 22.60
C PRO A 27 16.65 0.47 24.06
N ASP A 28 16.02 1.16 25.00
CA ASP A 28 16.19 0.92 26.43
C ASP A 28 15.51 -0.39 26.86
N GLU A 29 14.27 -0.63 26.40
CA GLU A 29 13.56 -1.87 26.75
C GLU A 29 14.23 -3.10 26.11
N LEU A 30 14.71 -2.99 24.87
CA LEU A 30 15.42 -4.09 24.21
C LEU A 30 16.78 -4.37 24.88
N LEU A 31 17.53 -3.34 25.26
CA LEU A 31 18.78 -3.50 26.01
C LEU A 31 18.54 -4.21 27.35
N LYS A 32 17.55 -3.77 28.11
CA LYS A 32 17.15 -4.39 29.38
C LYS A 32 16.76 -5.86 29.18
N PHE A 33 15.95 -6.16 28.17
CA PHE A 33 15.56 -7.53 27.84
C PHE A 33 16.79 -8.40 27.51
N CYS A 34 17.69 -7.90 26.67
CA CYS A 34 18.89 -8.65 26.30
C CYS A 34 19.82 -8.93 27.49
N GLN A 35 19.99 -7.97 28.40
CA GLN A 35 20.78 -8.19 29.62
C GLN A 35 20.15 -9.24 30.53
N GLN A 36 18.83 -9.20 30.71
CA GLN A 36 18.11 -10.18 31.54
C GLN A 36 18.18 -11.60 30.97
N GLN A 37 18.11 -11.73 29.64
CA GLN A 37 18.17 -13.01 28.94
C GLN A 37 19.59 -13.46 28.59
N ASN A 38 20.63 -12.66 28.91
CA ASN A 38 22.02 -12.89 28.51
C ASN A 38 22.19 -13.07 26.99
N ILE A 39 21.50 -12.26 26.19
CA ILE A 39 21.60 -12.25 24.72
C ILE A 39 22.90 -11.57 24.30
N SER A 40 23.68 -12.21 23.43
CA SER A 40 24.94 -11.68 22.89
C SER A 40 24.80 -11.05 21.51
N ASP A 41 23.78 -11.43 20.75
CA ASP A 41 23.61 -11.06 19.36
C ASP A 41 22.12 -10.84 19.04
N ILE A 42 21.80 -9.81 18.26
CA ILE A 42 20.46 -9.54 17.72
C ILE A 42 20.54 -9.43 16.20
N TRP A 43 19.58 -10.06 15.51
CA TRP A 43 19.34 -9.89 14.09
C TRP A 43 17.98 -9.24 13.88
N PHE A 44 17.92 -8.22 13.02
CA PHE A 44 16.66 -7.65 12.57
C PHE A 44 16.80 -7.11 11.14
N GLN A 45 15.66 -6.97 10.47
CA GLN A 45 15.59 -6.47 9.11
C GLN A 45 15.39 -4.96 9.09
N ALA A 46 16.17 -4.26 8.26
CA ALA A 46 16.07 -2.82 8.11
C ALA A 46 14.70 -2.39 7.55
N GLU A 47 14.19 -1.27 8.06
CA GLU A 47 12.97 -0.63 7.58
C GLU A 47 13.28 0.71 6.88
N THR A 48 12.48 1.05 5.88
CA THR A 48 12.73 2.21 5.00
C THR A 48 12.21 3.57 5.46
N PRO A 49 11.11 3.71 6.23
CA PRO A 49 10.67 5.04 6.67
C PRO A 49 11.61 5.62 7.73
N LEU A 50 11.51 6.93 7.95
CA LEU A 50 12.53 7.69 8.67
C LEU A 50 12.54 7.38 10.18
N ASP A 51 11.36 7.25 10.78
CA ASP A 51 11.24 7.06 12.23
C ASP A 51 11.78 5.68 12.63
N GLU A 52 11.55 4.65 11.82
CA GLU A 52 12.11 3.31 12.00
C GLU A 52 13.62 3.28 11.79
N GLN A 53 14.15 4.01 10.79
CA GLN A 53 15.61 4.17 10.64
C GLN A 53 16.25 4.81 11.88
N CYS A 54 15.62 5.86 12.44
CA CYS A 54 16.10 6.51 13.65
C CYS A 54 16.02 5.56 14.87
N ARG A 55 14.93 4.80 15.01
CA ARG A 55 14.78 3.75 16.02
C ARG A 55 15.90 2.71 15.93
N ASP A 56 16.14 2.18 14.73
CA ASP A 56 17.12 1.13 14.49
C ASP A 56 18.55 1.61 14.75
N GLN A 57 18.86 2.85 14.38
CA GLN A 57 20.13 3.47 14.71
C GLN A 57 20.31 3.57 16.24
N ALA A 58 19.30 4.05 16.97
CA ALA A 58 19.35 4.18 18.42
C ALA A 58 19.50 2.80 19.11
N VAL A 59 18.79 1.78 18.63
CA VAL A 59 18.94 0.38 19.08
C VAL A 59 20.38 -0.10 18.86
N ASN A 60 20.92 0.08 17.66
CA ASN A 60 22.29 -0.32 17.34
C ASN A 60 23.34 0.34 18.25
N GLU A 61 23.18 1.65 18.49
CA GLU A 61 24.06 2.41 19.37
C GLU A 61 23.97 1.95 20.84
N ALA A 62 22.76 1.71 21.36
CA ALA A 62 22.55 1.27 22.74
C ALA A 62 23.12 -0.12 23.00
N LEU A 63 22.85 -1.08 22.11
CA LEU A 63 23.29 -2.47 22.26
C LEU A 63 24.80 -2.64 22.06
N THR A 64 25.38 -1.94 21.08
CA THR A 64 26.83 -2.01 20.82
C THR A 64 27.63 -1.47 22.02
N LYS A 65 27.16 -0.40 22.67
CA LYS A 65 27.77 0.11 23.93
C LYS A 65 27.76 -0.92 25.05
N ALA A 66 26.79 -1.82 25.06
CA ALA A 66 26.67 -2.92 26.02
C ALA A 66 27.40 -4.21 25.58
N ASN A 67 28.20 -4.16 24.50
CA ASN A 67 28.88 -5.31 23.89
C ASN A 67 27.93 -6.39 23.35
N ILE A 68 26.69 -6.03 23.01
CA ILE A 68 25.76 -6.90 22.30
C ILE A 68 25.91 -6.60 20.81
N LYS A 69 26.14 -7.64 20.00
CA LYS A 69 26.35 -7.51 18.56
C LYS A 69 25.01 -7.32 17.84
N VAL A 70 24.96 -6.37 16.93
CA VAL A 70 23.78 -6.11 16.10
C VAL A 70 24.09 -6.49 14.66
N HIS A 71 23.22 -7.29 14.08
CA HIS A 71 23.30 -7.79 12.71
C HIS A 71 22.10 -7.29 11.92
N LEU A 72 22.28 -6.15 11.26
CA LEU A 72 21.26 -5.56 10.41
C LEU A 72 21.17 -6.30 9.07
N LEU A 73 19.99 -6.81 8.74
CA LEU A 73 19.69 -7.40 7.45
C LEU A 73 19.14 -6.34 6.49
N ALA A 74 19.38 -6.53 5.19
CA ALA A 74 18.92 -5.62 4.15
C ALA A 74 17.39 -5.48 4.13
N GLU A 75 16.91 -4.33 3.64
CA GLU A 75 15.50 -3.96 3.63
C GLU A 75 14.63 -4.98 2.91
N ASP A 76 13.33 -5.01 3.26
CA ASP A 76 12.36 -5.91 2.66
C ASP A 76 11.97 -5.50 1.22
N LEU A 77 12.92 -5.72 0.31
CA LEU A 77 12.91 -5.42 -1.12
C LEU A 77 13.30 -6.65 -1.95
N LEU A 78 12.83 -6.72 -3.20
CA LEU A 78 13.38 -7.68 -4.17
C LEU A 78 14.81 -7.30 -4.56
N VAL A 79 15.05 -6.01 -4.77
CA VAL A 79 16.38 -5.45 -5.03
C VAL A 79 16.73 -4.50 -3.90
N ALA A 80 17.46 -5.00 -2.91
CA ALA A 80 17.99 -4.20 -1.80
C ALA A 80 19.33 -3.49 -2.14
N LEU A 81 19.87 -3.71 -3.34
CA LEU A 81 21.01 -2.94 -3.82
C LEU A 81 20.58 -1.55 -4.31
N PRO A 82 21.45 -0.53 -4.21
CA PRO A 82 21.17 0.79 -4.77
C PRO A 82 20.85 0.73 -6.28
N VAL A 83 19.65 1.15 -6.66
CA VAL A 83 19.22 1.30 -8.05
C VAL A 83 19.37 2.77 -8.44
N LYS A 84 20.50 3.10 -9.05
CA LYS A 84 20.88 4.48 -9.39
C LYS A 84 21.12 4.69 -10.89
N THR A 85 21.10 5.95 -11.31
CA THR A 85 21.45 6.38 -12.68
C THR A 85 22.94 6.15 -12.96
N GLN A 86 23.37 6.40 -14.20
CA GLN A 86 24.79 6.38 -14.56
C GLN A 86 25.60 7.48 -13.84
N GLN A 87 24.93 8.53 -13.36
CA GLN A 87 25.51 9.63 -12.60
C GLN A 87 25.51 9.35 -11.08
N ASP A 88 25.16 8.13 -10.65
CA ASP A 88 25.03 7.73 -9.24
C ASP A 88 23.91 8.47 -8.46
N ASP A 89 22.93 9.02 -9.19
CA ASP A 89 21.75 9.67 -8.62
C ASP A 89 20.58 8.68 -8.42
N PRO A 90 19.71 8.87 -7.41
CA PRO A 90 18.45 8.15 -7.29
C PRO A 90 17.52 8.41 -8.48
N PHE A 91 16.83 7.37 -8.96
CA PHE A 91 15.81 7.56 -10.00
C PHE A 91 14.59 8.34 -9.50
N LYS A 92 14.06 9.21 -10.36
CA LYS A 92 12.83 9.99 -10.14
C LYS A 92 11.73 9.69 -11.18
N VAL A 93 11.92 8.65 -11.99
CA VAL A 93 10.98 8.20 -13.03
C VAL A 93 10.99 6.67 -13.03
N PHE A 94 9.82 6.05 -13.03
CA PHE A 94 9.70 4.61 -12.82
C PHE A 94 10.23 3.79 -14.00
N THR A 95 9.99 4.23 -15.24
CA THR A 95 10.37 3.44 -16.42
C THR A 95 11.88 3.15 -16.52
N PRO A 96 12.79 4.15 -16.41
CA PRO A 96 14.23 3.88 -16.40
C PRO A 96 14.67 3.18 -15.10
N TYR A 97 14.04 3.45 -13.96
CA TYR A 97 14.25 2.70 -12.72
C TYR A 97 14.00 1.20 -12.94
N TYR A 98 12.83 0.83 -13.47
CA TYR A 98 12.42 -0.55 -13.69
C TYR A 98 13.42 -1.31 -14.57
N ARG A 99 13.91 -0.67 -15.64
CA ARG A 99 14.93 -1.28 -16.52
C ARG A 99 16.22 -1.60 -15.75
N ARG A 100 16.70 -0.67 -14.92
CA ARG A 100 17.91 -0.88 -14.11
C ARG A 100 17.69 -1.87 -12.97
N TRP A 101 16.54 -1.77 -12.29
CA TRP A 101 16.11 -2.68 -11.23
C TRP A 101 16.04 -4.11 -11.75
N LEU A 102 15.47 -4.34 -12.93
CA LEU A 102 15.35 -5.67 -13.52
C LEU A 102 16.72 -6.27 -13.88
N GLN A 103 17.65 -5.47 -14.43
CA GLN A 103 19.03 -5.91 -14.67
C GLN A 103 19.72 -6.35 -13.38
N ILE A 104 19.61 -5.56 -12.31
CA ILE A 104 20.21 -5.93 -11.02
C ILE A 104 19.53 -7.18 -10.47
N LEU A 105 18.20 -7.26 -10.55
CA LEU A 105 17.44 -8.42 -10.07
C LEU A 105 17.91 -9.70 -10.75
N GLU A 106 18.16 -9.66 -12.06
CA GLU A 106 18.68 -10.80 -12.83
C GLU A 106 20.03 -11.31 -12.29
N ASP A 107 20.91 -10.40 -11.87
CA ASP A 107 22.25 -10.72 -11.36
C ASP A 107 22.24 -11.27 -9.92
N ILE A 108 21.29 -10.84 -9.09
CA ILE A 108 21.30 -11.09 -7.64
C ILE A 108 20.24 -12.08 -7.15
N GLN A 109 19.57 -12.79 -8.05
CA GLN A 109 18.42 -13.66 -7.70
C GLN A 109 18.76 -14.58 -6.52
N GLN A 110 18.01 -14.43 -5.43
CA GLN A 110 18.13 -15.25 -4.25
C GLN A 110 16.84 -16.01 -4.01
N ALA A 111 16.96 -17.32 -3.82
CA ALA A 111 15.85 -18.14 -3.38
C ALA A 111 15.32 -17.65 -2.02
N PRO A 112 14.02 -17.82 -1.74
CA PRO A 112 13.49 -17.61 -0.40
C PRO A 112 14.27 -18.45 0.62
N TYR A 113 14.50 -17.89 1.81
CA TYR A 113 15.10 -18.66 2.89
C TYR A 113 14.19 -19.82 3.28
N THR A 114 14.81 -20.96 3.63
CA THR A 114 14.08 -22.08 4.20
C THR A 114 13.71 -21.78 5.64
N GLU A 115 12.62 -22.38 6.13
CA GLU A 115 12.31 -22.34 7.55
C GLU A 115 13.46 -22.88 8.41
N PRO A 116 13.67 -22.33 9.61
CA PRO A 116 14.68 -22.85 10.52
C PRO A 116 14.34 -24.28 10.94
N LYS A 117 15.37 -25.08 11.18
CA LYS A 117 15.20 -26.38 11.82
C LYS A 117 14.74 -26.19 13.27
N SER A 118 14.07 -27.19 13.81
CA SER A 118 13.73 -27.25 15.23
C SER A 118 14.98 -27.06 16.09
N GLN A 119 14.91 -26.16 17.07
CA GLN A 119 15.98 -25.82 18.00
C GLN A 119 15.81 -26.48 19.38
N GLY A 120 14.71 -27.19 19.59
CA GLY A 120 14.40 -27.82 20.87
C GLY A 120 13.06 -28.53 20.86
N LYS A 121 12.65 -28.99 22.05
CA LYS A 121 11.30 -29.56 22.23
C LYS A 121 10.26 -28.48 21.97
N ALA A 122 9.14 -28.87 21.37
CA ALA A 122 8.01 -27.98 21.18
C ALA A 122 7.58 -27.34 22.51
N LEU A 123 7.39 -26.03 22.47
CA LEU A 123 6.89 -25.24 23.59
C LEU A 123 5.36 -25.20 23.54
N LYS A 124 4.75 -24.86 24.68
CA LYS A 124 3.33 -24.50 24.70
C LYS A 124 3.21 -23.05 24.23
N PRO A 125 2.47 -22.75 23.16
CA PRO A 125 2.29 -21.37 22.73
C PRO A 125 1.52 -20.58 23.80
N GLU A 126 1.99 -19.36 24.06
CA GLU A 126 1.26 -18.40 24.87
C GLU A 126 0.22 -17.70 24.00
N LEU A 127 -0.96 -17.46 24.57
CA LEU A 127 -1.99 -16.66 23.90
C LEU A 127 -1.59 -15.18 24.01
N LEU A 128 -1.32 -14.57 22.86
CA LEU A 128 -0.99 -13.15 22.79
C LEU A 128 -2.25 -12.33 23.02
N ARG A 129 -2.18 -11.39 23.97
CA ARG A 129 -3.23 -10.38 24.18
C ARG A 129 -2.80 -9.11 23.48
N CYS A 130 -3.52 -8.73 22.44
CA CYS A 130 -3.22 -7.55 21.63
C CYS A 130 -4.40 -6.60 21.75
N ASP A 131 -4.61 -6.01 22.92
CA ASP A 131 -5.79 -5.18 23.21
C ASP A 131 -5.87 -3.94 22.30
N TRP A 132 -4.75 -3.57 21.67
CA TRP A 132 -4.62 -2.51 20.67
C TRP A 132 -5.02 -2.90 19.24
N ALA A 133 -5.25 -4.19 18.94
CA ALA A 133 -5.42 -4.67 17.56
C ALA A 133 -6.73 -4.23 16.87
N GLY A 134 -7.69 -3.71 17.64
CA GLY A 134 -9.00 -3.31 17.12
C GLY A 134 -9.78 -4.47 16.46
N GLU A 135 -10.90 -4.16 15.82
CA GLU A 135 -11.65 -5.12 15.03
C GLU A 135 -11.22 -5.05 13.57
N PHE A 136 -11.07 -6.22 12.93
CA PHE A 136 -10.83 -6.31 11.49
C PHE A 136 -11.59 -7.50 10.89
N ARG A 137 -11.70 -7.51 9.56
CA ARG A 137 -12.39 -8.56 8.80
C ARG A 137 -11.53 -9.81 8.66
N ASP A 138 -11.35 -10.58 9.73
CA ASP A 138 -10.60 -11.85 9.72
C ASP A 138 -11.17 -12.87 8.70
N ASP A 139 -12.48 -12.81 8.45
CA ASP A 139 -13.13 -13.59 7.40
C ASP A 139 -12.64 -13.24 5.98
N LEU A 140 -12.21 -11.99 5.76
CA LEU A 140 -11.63 -11.53 4.51
C LEU A 140 -10.09 -11.55 4.50
N TRP A 141 -9.45 -11.39 5.65
CA TRP A 141 -8.00 -11.22 5.79
C TRP A 141 -7.47 -12.11 6.91
N PRO A 142 -7.58 -13.43 6.77
CA PRO A 142 -7.13 -14.36 7.81
C PRO A 142 -5.64 -14.15 8.05
N GLY A 143 -5.27 -13.96 9.31
CA GLY A 143 -3.91 -13.64 9.73
C GLY A 143 -2.95 -14.83 9.78
N ASN A 144 -3.16 -15.89 8.99
CA ASN A 144 -2.28 -17.05 8.94
C ASN A 144 -1.44 -17.09 7.65
N GLU A 145 -0.19 -17.56 7.73
CA GLU A 145 0.68 -17.62 6.56
C GLU A 145 0.16 -18.61 5.50
N GLN A 146 -0.42 -19.73 5.93
CA GLN A 146 -0.91 -20.77 5.03
C GLN A 146 -2.00 -20.25 4.07
N LYS A 147 -2.96 -19.42 4.53
CA LYS A 147 -3.97 -18.82 3.63
C LYS A 147 -3.35 -17.79 2.70
N ALA A 148 -2.31 -17.09 3.13
CA ALA A 148 -1.57 -16.18 2.26
C ALA A 148 -0.89 -16.96 1.11
N LEU A 149 -0.28 -18.10 1.41
CA LEU A 149 0.33 -19.00 0.42
C LEU A 149 -0.72 -19.61 -0.53
N GLU A 150 -1.87 -20.07 -0.01
CA GLU A 150 -2.98 -20.56 -0.83
C GLU A 150 -3.49 -19.47 -1.79
N ARG A 151 -3.61 -18.22 -1.33
CA ARG A 151 -3.98 -17.08 -2.18
C ARG A 151 -2.95 -16.81 -3.27
N LEU A 152 -1.66 -16.90 -2.94
CA LEU A 152 -0.57 -16.74 -3.89
C LEU A 152 -0.62 -17.81 -4.99
N SER A 153 -0.71 -19.08 -4.62
CA SER A 153 -0.85 -20.19 -5.57
C SER A 153 -2.09 -20.03 -6.45
N ALA A 154 -3.26 -19.77 -5.86
CA ALA A 154 -4.50 -19.59 -6.61
C ALA A 154 -4.46 -18.39 -7.57
N PHE A 155 -3.78 -17.30 -7.19
CA PHE A 155 -3.56 -16.17 -8.09
C PHE A 155 -2.67 -16.57 -9.28
N CYS A 156 -1.55 -17.23 -9.01
CA CYS A 156 -0.62 -17.62 -10.07
C CYS A 156 -1.20 -18.66 -11.03
N GLU A 157 -1.99 -19.61 -10.52
CA GLU A 157 -2.65 -20.65 -11.31
C GLU A 157 -3.79 -20.13 -12.19
N ILE A 158 -4.61 -19.22 -11.65
CA ILE A 158 -5.92 -18.91 -12.26
C ILE A 158 -5.93 -17.52 -12.92
N LYS A 159 -5.12 -16.58 -12.43
CA LYS A 159 -5.29 -15.15 -12.74
C LYS A 159 -4.07 -14.48 -13.35
N LEU A 160 -2.87 -15.05 -13.20
CA LEU A 160 -1.62 -14.40 -13.62
C LEU A 160 -1.59 -14.10 -15.12
N ASP A 161 -2.02 -15.04 -15.96
CA ASP A 161 -2.05 -14.88 -17.42
C ASP A 161 -2.96 -13.72 -17.86
N ASP A 162 -4.10 -13.57 -17.19
CA ASP A 162 -5.09 -12.54 -17.47
C ASP A 162 -4.84 -11.23 -16.72
N TYR A 163 -3.85 -11.19 -15.82
CA TYR A 163 -3.62 -10.06 -14.92
C TYR A 163 -3.55 -8.73 -15.68
N LYS A 164 -2.74 -8.66 -16.74
CA LYS A 164 -2.59 -7.46 -17.56
C LYS A 164 -3.91 -6.92 -18.10
N SER A 165 -4.76 -7.81 -18.62
CA SER A 165 -6.00 -7.43 -19.30
C SER A 165 -7.14 -7.16 -18.32
N GLN A 166 -7.11 -7.76 -17.13
CA GLN A 166 -8.22 -7.74 -16.18
C GLN A 166 -8.00 -6.87 -14.93
N ARG A 167 -6.75 -6.53 -14.56
CA ARG A 167 -6.41 -5.79 -13.33
C ARG A 167 -7.04 -4.40 -13.18
N ASP A 168 -7.59 -3.86 -14.25
CA ASP A 168 -8.19 -2.53 -14.26
C ASP A 168 -9.68 -2.53 -13.89
N PHE A 169 -10.34 -3.70 -13.87
CA PHE A 169 -11.80 -3.82 -13.67
C PHE A 169 -12.13 -4.22 -12.21
N PRO A 170 -12.60 -3.30 -11.35
CA PRO A 170 -12.88 -3.57 -9.94
C PRO A 170 -13.99 -4.58 -9.68
N SER A 171 -14.87 -4.84 -10.65
CA SER A 171 -15.89 -5.89 -10.56
C SER A 171 -15.32 -7.30 -10.73
N LYS A 172 -14.08 -7.44 -11.21
CA LYS A 172 -13.42 -8.72 -11.43
C LYS A 172 -12.42 -9.01 -10.30
N PRO A 173 -12.37 -10.25 -9.76
CA PRO A 173 -11.37 -10.63 -8.76
C PRO A 173 -10.01 -10.94 -9.42
N ALA A 174 -9.49 -10.01 -10.22
CA ALA A 174 -8.35 -10.23 -11.12
C ALA A 174 -6.97 -9.90 -10.51
N THR A 175 -6.93 -9.33 -9.31
CA THR A 175 -5.67 -9.03 -8.61
C THR A 175 -5.35 -10.11 -7.57
N SER A 176 -4.10 -10.13 -7.08
CA SER A 176 -3.63 -11.15 -6.14
C SER A 176 -4.24 -11.01 -4.75
N THR A 177 -4.68 -9.81 -4.35
CA THR A 177 -5.14 -9.51 -2.98
C THR A 177 -4.11 -9.90 -1.90
N LEU A 178 -2.82 -9.86 -2.26
CA LEU A 178 -1.70 -10.20 -1.37
C LEU A 178 -1.10 -9.01 -0.62
N SER A 179 -1.56 -7.79 -0.90
CA SER A 179 -1.00 -6.57 -0.31
C SER A 179 -0.99 -6.55 1.22
N PRO A 180 -2.01 -7.05 1.96
CA PRO A 180 -1.95 -7.08 3.43
C PRO A 180 -0.80 -7.94 3.94
N TYR A 181 -0.60 -9.11 3.32
CA TYR A 181 0.43 -10.09 3.67
C TYR A 181 1.85 -9.62 3.31
N LEU A 182 1.97 -8.74 2.32
CA LEU A 182 3.23 -8.07 1.98
C LEU A 182 3.53 -6.88 2.88
N ALA A 183 2.50 -6.17 3.35
CA ALA A 183 2.65 -5.01 4.22
C ALA A 183 3.11 -5.42 5.62
N ASN A 184 2.59 -6.53 6.14
CA ASN A 184 2.90 -7.04 7.48
C ASN A 184 4.02 -8.10 7.52
N GLY A 185 4.69 -8.36 6.38
CA GLY A 185 5.80 -9.32 6.29
C GLY A 185 5.43 -10.81 6.37
N GLN A 186 4.15 -11.18 6.30
CA GLN A 186 3.73 -12.60 6.26
C GLN A 186 4.16 -13.32 4.98
N LEU A 187 4.33 -12.59 3.88
CA LEU A 187 4.95 -13.09 2.66
C LEU A 187 6.15 -12.22 2.29
N GLY A 188 7.32 -12.84 2.19
CA GLY A 188 8.52 -12.16 1.70
C GLY A 188 8.48 -11.99 0.17
N PRO A 189 9.02 -10.87 -0.37
CA PRO A 189 9.00 -10.58 -1.81
C PRO A 189 9.72 -11.64 -2.65
N ARG A 190 10.81 -12.23 -2.14
CA ARG A 190 11.52 -13.34 -2.80
C ARG A 190 10.63 -14.55 -3.06
N ARG A 191 9.66 -14.83 -2.16
CA ARG A 191 8.69 -15.92 -2.35
C ARG A 191 7.81 -15.65 -3.56
N LEU A 192 7.34 -14.41 -3.71
CA LEU A 192 6.51 -14.02 -4.85
C LEU A 192 7.28 -14.15 -6.16
N LEU A 193 8.54 -13.68 -6.21
CA LEU A 193 9.38 -13.83 -7.40
C LEU A 193 9.58 -15.30 -7.77
N ALA A 194 9.93 -16.16 -6.81
CA ALA A 194 10.11 -17.59 -7.04
C ALA A 194 8.83 -18.24 -7.59
N THR A 195 7.66 -17.84 -7.09
CA THR A 195 6.37 -18.31 -7.61
C THR A 195 6.10 -17.82 -9.04
N ILE A 196 6.34 -16.54 -9.34
CA ILE A 196 6.22 -16.02 -10.72
C ILE A 196 7.11 -16.82 -11.67
N GLN A 197 8.38 -17.01 -11.30
CA GLN A 197 9.36 -17.74 -12.11
C GLN A 197 8.92 -19.18 -12.38
N PHE A 198 8.40 -19.87 -11.36
CA PHE A 198 7.88 -21.23 -11.51
C PHE A 198 6.72 -21.30 -12.51
N TYR A 199 5.64 -20.52 -12.31
CA TYR A 199 4.47 -20.59 -13.18
C TYR A 199 4.72 -20.05 -14.59
N CYS A 200 5.55 -19.01 -14.74
CA CYS A 200 5.99 -18.57 -16.06
C CYS A 200 6.82 -19.66 -16.75
N GLY A 201 7.70 -20.36 -16.03
CA GLY A 201 8.46 -21.50 -16.55
C GLY A 201 7.56 -22.62 -17.07
N GLU A 202 6.58 -23.06 -16.27
CA GLU A 202 5.60 -24.08 -16.67
C GLU A 202 4.79 -23.67 -17.91
N ALA A 203 4.52 -22.37 -18.07
CA ALA A 203 3.81 -21.81 -19.21
C ALA A 203 4.71 -21.45 -20.41
N ASN A 204 6.02 -21.74 -20.37
CA ASN A 204 7.02 -21.29 -21.34
C ASN A 204 6.98 -19.77 -21.61
N ARG A 205 6.65 -18.98 -20.58
CA ARG A 205 6.63 -17.51 -20.60
C ARG A 205 7.88 -16.97 -19.93
N ASP A 206 8.28 -15.79 -20.36
CA ASP A 206 9.37 -15.05 -19.74
C ASP A 206 8.87 -14.19 -18.58
N TRP A 207 9.24 -14.57 -17.35
CA TRP A 207 8.83 -13.89 -16.12
C TRP A 207 9.24 -12.41 -16.07
N ARG A 208 10.30 -12.02 -16.80
CA ARG A 208 10.81 -10.63 -16.85
C ARG A 208 9.84 -9.64 -17.48
N HIS A 209 8.93 -10.15 -18.31
CA HIS A 209 7.91 -9.37 -19.00
C HIS A 209 6.55 -9.43 -18.30
N ASP A 210 6.48 -10.07 -17.13
CA ASP A 210 5.23 -10.23 -16.40
C ASP A 210 4.76 -8.90 -15.79
N ASP A 211 3.52 -8.52 -16.08
CA ASP A 211 2.95 -7.24 -15.63
C ASP A 211 2.71 -7.21 -14.11
N TRP A 212 2.67 -8.36 -13.42
CA TRP A 212 2.57 -8.41 -11.95
C TRP A 212 3.94 -8.20 -11.29
N LEU A 213 5.03 -8.73 -11.86
CA LEU A 213 6.41 -8.42 -11.42
C LEU A 213 6.66 -6.90 -11.44
N ARG A 214 6.18 -6.22 -12.48
CA ARG A 214 6.29 -4.76 -12.59
C ARG A 214 5.60 -4.02 -11.44
N GLU A 215 4.52 -4.55 -10.88
CA GLU A 215 3.88 -3.97 -9.69
C GLU A 215 4.69 -4.21 -8.41
N LEU A 216 5.44 -5.32 -8.31
CA LEU A 216 6.42 -5.51 -7.23
C LEU A 216 7.58 -4.53 -7.34
N ALA A 217 8.01 -4.20 -8.56
CA ALA A 217 9.01 -3.16 -8.77
C ALA A 217 8.49 -1.76 -8.37
N TRP A 218 7.20 -1.47 -8.49
CA TRP A 218 6.61 -0.23 -7.97
C TRP A 218 6.69 -0.15 -6.44
N ARG A 219 6.46 -1.27 -5.75
CA ARG A 219 6.65 -1.37 -4.30
C ARG A 219 8.09 -1.05 -3.92
N ASP A 220 9.06 -1.68 -4.58
CA ASP A 220 10.48 -1.39 -4.34
C ASP A 220 10.82 0.07 -4.65
N PHE A 221 10.29 0.62 -5.75
CA PHE A 221 10.53 2.01 -6.14
C PHE A 221 10.10 2.99 -5.05
N TYR A 222 8.88 2.84 -4.51
CA TYR A 222 8.40 3.73 -3.45
C TYR A 222 9.21 3.59 -2.16
N LYS A 223 9.54 2.36 -1.74
CA LYS A 223 10.36 2.13 -0.55
C LYS A 223 11.77 2.71 -0.71
N GLN A 224 12.40 2.54 -1.87
CA GLN A 224 13.72 3.12 -2.13
C GLN A 224 13.69 4.65 -2.18
N LEU A 225 12.60 5.27 -2.65
CA LEU A 225 12.46 6.73 -2.59
C LEU A 225 12.51 7.26 -1.15
N LEU A 226 11.99 6.54 -0.16
CA LEU A 226 12.07 6.95 1.25
C LEU A 226 13.51 6.97 1.77
N LEU A 227 14.35 6.04 1.32
CA LEU A 227 15.78 5.99 1.69
C LEU A 227 16.55 7.21 1.19
N TYR A 228 16.21 7.73 0.01
CA TYR A 228 16.92 8.85 -0.61
C TYR A 228 16.30 10.23 -0.33
N PHE A 229 15.02 10.28 0.02
CA PHE A 229 14.28 11.53 0.19
C PHE A 229 13.51 11.55 1.52
N PRO A 230 14.18 11.79 2.67
CA PRO A 230 13.57 11.77 4.00
C PRO A 230 12.32 12.65 4.16
N ARG A 231 12.22 13.73 3.37
CA ARG A 231 11.05 14.62 3.36
C ARG A 231 9.72 13.91 3.09
N LEU A 232 9.75 12.79 2.36
CA LEU A 232 8.56 11.98 2.08
C LEU A 232 7.96 11.39 3.37
N SER A 233 8.79 11.14 4.38
CA SER A 233 8.40 10.70 5.73
C SER A 233 8.00 11.85 6.67
N MET A 234 8.14 13.11 6.23
CA MET A 234 7.92 14.30 7.08
C MET A 234 6.62 15.04 6.75
N GLY A 235 5.67 14.35 6.10
CA GLY A 235 4.42 14.96 5.60
C GLY A 235 4.66 16.03 4.53
N LYS A 236 5.79 15.99 3.81
CA LYS A 236 6.10 16.95 2.74
C LYS A 236 5.91 16.33 1.36
N ALA A 237 5.44 17.15 0.43
CA ALA A 237 5.44 16.85 -1.00
C ALA A 237 6.87 16.66 -1.50
N PHE A 238 7.07 15.77 -2.47
CA PHE A 238 8.33 15.60 -3.18
C PHE A 238 8.71 16.88 -3.92
N LYS A 239 7.75 17.48 -4.64
CA LYS A 239 7.90 18.74 -5.40
C LYS A 239 7.65 19.95 -4.49
N PRO A 240 8.69 20.70 -4.08
CA PRO A 240 8.55 21.78 -3.11
C PRO A 240 7.57 22.87 -3.55
N GLU A 241 7.49 23.17 -4.85
CA GLU A 241 6.59 24.17 -5.40
C GLU A 241 5.12 23.86 -5.15
N THR A 242 4.76 22.57 -5.01
CA THR A 242 3.38 22.13 -4.74
C THR A 242 2.95 22.30 -3.29
N GLU A 243 3.88 22.61 -2.39
CA GLU A 243 3.55 23.02 -1.01
C GLU A 243 2.81 24.37 -0.94
N LYS A 244 2.87 25.15 -2.03
CA LYS A 244 2.20 26.45 -2.14
C LYS A 244 0.76 26.35 -2.64
N VAL A 245 0.25 25.15 -2.94
CA VAL A 245 -1.15 24.95 -3.30
C VAL A 245 -2.04 25.35 -2.12
N ILE A 246 -2.97 26.26 -2.37
CA ILE A 246 -3.98 26.64 -1.39
C ILE A 246 -5.12 25.62 -1.48
N TRP A 247 -5.10 24.65 -0.57
CA TRP A 247 -6.16 23.66 -0.42
C TRP A 247 -7.43 24.30 0.16
N ARG A 248 -8.59 23.78 -0.23
CA ARG A 248 -9.88 24.22 0.33
C ARG A 248 -10.02 23.72 1.76
N ASP A 249 -10.68 24.52 2.58
CA ASP A 249 -11.21 24.09 3.86
C ASP A 249 -12.70 23.75 3.69
N ASP A 250 -12.98 22.46 3.45
CA ASP A 250 -14.33 21.94 3.23
C ASP A 250 -14.51 20.61 3.98
N GLU A 251 -14.84 20.72 5.26
CA GLU A 251 -15.06 19.56 6.13
C GLU A 251 -16.27 18.73 5.70
N ALA A 252 -17.30 19.36 5.13
CA ALA A 252 -18.48 18.66 4.64
C ALA A 252 -18.12 17.80 3.42
N GLY A 253 -17.32 18.33 2.49
CA GLY A 253 -16.79 17.60 1.35
C GLY A 253 -15.88 16.44 1.77
N PHE A 254 -14.99 16.65 2.76
CA PHE A 254 -14.14 15.59 3.28
C PHE A 254 -14.96 14.45 3.91
N LYS A 255 -15.92 14.80 4.77
CA LYS A 255 -16.82 13.82 5.40
C LYS A 255 -17.63 13.05 4.36
N ALA A 256 -18.17 13.73 3.35
CA ALA A 256 -18.90 13.09 2.26
C ALA A 256 -18.02 12.11 1.47
N TRP A 257 -16.74 12.44 1.26
CA TRP A 257 -15.76 11.53 0.66
C TRP A 257 -15.49 10.32 1.56
N CYS A 258 -15.17 10.50 2.84
CA CYS A 258 -14.94 9.41 3.79
C CYS A 258 -16.13 8.43 3.85
N GLU A 259 -17.36 8.96 3.91
CA GLU A 259 -18.58 8.14 4.03
C GLU A 259 -19.05 7.51 2.71
N GLY A 260 -18.47 7.88 1.57
CA GLY A 260 -18.96 7.47 0.25
C GLY A 260 -20.36 8.01 -0.06
N LYS A 261 -20.52 9.32 0.11
CA LYS A 261 -21.75 10.11 -0.14
C LYS A 261 -21.48 11.37 -0.98
N THR A 262 -20.49 11.31 -1.87
CA THR A 262 -20.12 12.41 -2.78
C THR A 262 -21.13 12.63 -3.91
N GLY A 263 -22.01 11.67 -4.16
CA GLY A 263 -22.91 11.68 -5.32
C GLY A 263 -22.21 11.27 -6.62
N PHE A 264 -20.99 10.75 -6.57
CA PHE A 264 -20.30 10.14 -7.70
C PHE A 264 -20.24 8.61 -7.48
N PRO A 265 -21.07 7.80 -8.18
CA PRO A 265 -21.27 6.39 -7.85
C PRO A 265 -20.00 5.55 -7.74
N ILE A 266 -19.01 5.75 -8.62
CA ILE A 266 -17.75 5.00 -8.56
C ILE A 266 -16.88 5.39 -7.36
N VAL A 267 -16.91 6.66 -6.96
CA VAL A 267 -16.17 7.17 -5.79
C VAL A 267 -16.83 6.64 -4.53
N ASP A 268 -18.16 6.75 -4.45
CA ASP A 268 -18.94 6.30 -3.30
C ASP A 268 -18.83 4.79 -3.10
N ALA A 269 -18.92 4.00 -4.18
CA ALA A 269 -18.76 2.55 -4.13
C ALA A 269 -17.35 2.16 -3.66
N ALA A 270 -16.32 2.89 -4.11
CA ALA A 270 -14.95 2.67 -3.69
C ALA A 270 -14.74 2.96 -2.20
N MET A 271 -15.21 4.12 -1.72
CA MET A 271 -15.09 4.48 -0.31
C MET A 271 -15.88 3.53 0.60
N ARG A 272 -17.05 3.07 0.15
CA ARG A 272 -17.81 2.01 0.85
C ARG A 272 -17.08 0.67 0.83
N GLN A 273 -16.38 0.30 -0.24
CA GLN A 273 -15.53 -0.89 -0.27
C GLN A 273 -14.42 -0.80 0.79
N LEU A 274 -13.71 0.33 0.84
CA LEU A 274 -12.67 0.57 1.83
C LEU A 274 -13.22 0.43 3.24
N ASN A 275 -14.32 1.12 3.56
CA ASN A 275 -14.86 1.13 4.91
C ASN A 275 -15.43 -0.24 5.35
N GLN A 276 -16.00 -1.02 4.42
CA GLN A 276 -16.61 -2.31 4.75
C GLN A 276 -15.61 -3.47 4.78
N THR A 277 -14.49 -3.34 4.08
CA THR A 277 -13.54 -4.44 3.87
C THR A 277 -12.13 -4.14 4.32
N GLY A 278 -11.76 -2.89 4.59
CA GLY A 278 -10.39 -2.48 4.83
C GLY A 278 -9.50 -2.51 3.58
N TRP A 279 -10.03 -2.78 2.39
CA TRP A 279 -9.23 -2.86 1.16
C TRP A 279 -9.93 -2.13 0.02
N MET A 280 -9.16 -1.53 -0.87
CA MET A 280 -9.70 -0.86 -2.06
C MET A 280 -8.92 -1.28 -3.30
N HIS A 281 -9.63 -1.57 -4.39
CA HIS A 281 -9.00 -1.88 -5.67
C HIS A 281 -8.11 -0.72 -6.16
N ASN A 282 -6.91 -1.00 -6.68
CA ASN A 282 -5.92 0.05 -7.03
C ASN A 282 -6.49 1.13 -7.99
N ARG A 283 -7.21 0.71 -9.04
CA ARG A 283 -7.91 1.65 -9.95
C ARG A 283 -8.81 2.64 -9.19
N LEU A 284 -9.50 2.16 -8.16
CA LEU A 284 -10.38 2.96 -7.35
C LEU A 284 -9.61 3.86 -6.38
N ARG A 285 -8.50 3.40 -5.80
CA ARG A 285 -7.58 4.25 -5.01
C ARG A 285 -7.14 5.48 -5.80
N MET A 286 -6.77 5.29 -7.07
CA MET A 286 -6.41 6.40 -7.96
C MET A 286 -7.59 7.35 -8.22
N ILE A 287 -8.79 6.81 -8.43
CA ILE A 287 -10.00 7.62 -8.71
C ILE A 287 -10.39 8.43 -7.48
N THR A 288 -10.45 7.82 -6.29
CA THR A 288 -10.87 8.48 -5.05
C THR A 288 -9.82 9.49 -4.57
N ALA A 289 -8.53 9.19 -4.71
CA ALA A 289 -7.45 10.14 -4.40
C ALA A 289 -7.42 11.33 -5.36
N SER A 290 -7.64 11.10 -6.67
CA SER A 290 -7.79 12.18 -7.64
C SER A 290 -9.05 13.02 -7.36
N PHE A 291 -10.16 12.38 -6.97
CA PHE A 291 -11.38 13.08 -6.59
C PHE A 291 -11.15 14.02 -5.40
N LEU A 292 -10.55 13.52 -4.32
CA LEU A 292 -10.25 14.32 -3.13
C LEU A 292 -9.32 15.50 -3.45
N SER A 293 -8.15 15.20 -4.01
CA SER A 293 -7.08 16.19 -4.20
C SER A 293 -7.33 17.16 -5.36
N LYS A 294 -8.11 16.78 -6.38
CA LYS A 294 -8.35 17.62 -7.55
C LYS A 294 -9.76 18.18 -7.59
N LEU A 295 -10.79 17.36 -7.39
CA LEU A 295 -12.18 17.82 -7.56
C LEU A 295 -12.73 18.48 -6.30
N LEU A 296 -12.43 17.94 -5.11
CA LEU A 296 -12.72 18.65 -3.85
C LEU A 296 -11.63 19.68 -3.52
N LEU A 297 -10.44 19.56 -4.13
CA LEU A 297 -9.27 20.41 -3.88
C LEU A 297 -8.89 20.45 -2.39
N LEU A 298 -9.03 19.30 -1.71
CA LEU A 298 -8.65 19.11 -0.32
C LEU A 298 -7.20 18.63 -0.22
N ASP A 299 -6.52 18.92 0.89
CA ASP A 299 -5.14 18.48 1.11
C ASP A 299 -5.07 16.94 1.07
N TRP A 300 -4.20 16.42 0.20
CA TRP A 300 -3.99 14.99 -0.03
C TRP A 300 -3.57 14.25 1.23
N ARG A 301 -2.89 14.93 2.17
CA ARG A 301 -2.47 14.36 3.46
C ARG A 301 -3.64 13.88 4.30
N ARG A 302 -4.80 14.54 4.20
CA ARG A 302 -6.02 14.12 4.89
C ARG A 302 -6.53 12.78 4.37
N GLY A 303 -6.45 12.60 3.05
CA GLY A 303 -6.79 11.34 2.40
C GLY A 303 -5.78 10.23 2.70
N GLU A 304 -4.49 10.57 2.70
CA GLU A 304 -3.39 9.67 3.08
C GLU A 304 -3.59 9.12 4.48
N GLN A 305 -3.88 10.00 5.45
CA GLN A 305 -4.17 9.63 6.82
C GLN A 305 -5.41 8.73 6.92
N TYR A 306 -6.51 9.10 6.26
CA TYR A 306 -7.74 8.27 6.26
C TYR A 306 -7.49 6.88 5.67
N PHE A 307 -6.69 6.80 4.60
CA PHE A 307 -6.27 5.52 4.02
C PHE A 307 -5.45 4.70 5.01
N MET A 308 -4.44 5.28 5.68
CA MET A 308 -3.65 4.53 6.69
C MET A 308 -4.50 4.03 7.86
N GLN A 309 -5.53 4.79 8.26
CA GLN A 309 -6.43 4.41 9.35
C GLN A 309 -7.42 3.30 8.98
N THR A 310 -7.65 3.08 7.69
CA THR A 310 -8.71 2.17 7.21
C THR A 310 -8.15 0.97 6.44
N LEU A 311 -6.98 1.10 5.82
CA LEU A 311 -6.40 0.06 4.97
C LEU A 311 -5.79 -1.08 5.79
N ILE A 312 -6.28 -2.29 5.57
CA ILE A 312 -5.67 -3.54 6.04
C ILE A 312 -4.30 -3.81 5.39
N ASP A 313 -4.02 -3.14 4.26
CA ASP A 313 -2.71 -3.12 3.59
C ASP A 313 -2.01 -1.77 3.68
N GLY A 314 -2.27 -1.00 4.74
CA GLY A 314 -1.64 0.29 5.00
C GLY A 314 -0.12 0.15 5.14
N GLU A 315 0.61 0.40 4.05
CA GLU A 315 2.07 0.46 4.01
C GLU A 315 2.48 1.89 3.61
N PHE A 316 3.36 2.48 4.40
CA PHE A 316 3.65 3.91 4.33
C PHE A 316 4.19 4.34 2.96
N ALA A 317 5.17 3.64 2.39
CA ALA A 317 5.79 4.02 1.13
C ALA A 317 4.79 3.98 -0.05
N ALA A 318 4.03 2.90 -0.17
CA ALA A 318 3.04 2.71 -1.20
C ALA A 318 1.87 3.68 -1.06
N ASN A 319 1.41 3.94 0.17
CA ASN A 319 0.32 4.89 0.41
C ASN A 319 0.76 6.32 0.10
N ASN A 320 1.88 6.78 0.67
CA ASN A 320 2.45 8.11 0.41
C ASN A 320 2.71 8.32 -1.09
N GLY A 321 3.38 7.36 -1.73
CA GLY A 321 3.67 7.38 -3.16
C GLY A 321 2.41 7.48 -4.02
N GLY A 322 1.39 6.67 -3.72
CA GLY A 322 0.11 6.67 -4.43
C GLY A 322 -0.69 7.98 -4.28
N TRP A 323 -0.69 8.56 -3.08
CA TRP A 323 -1.33 9.85 -2.82
C TRP A 323 -0.60 11.00 -3.53
N GLN A 324 0.73 11.06 -3.42
CA GLN A 324 1.50 12.08 -4.10
C GLN A 324 1.46 11.95 -5.63
N TRP A 325 1.35 10.72 -6.15
CA TRP A 325 1.12 10.47 -7.57
C TRP A 325 -0.22 11.07 -8.05
N SER A 326 -1.29 10.82 -7.30
CA SER A 326 -2.64 11.32 -7.61
C SER A 326 -2.77 12.84 -7.45
N ALA A 327 -2.10 13.41 -6.45
CA ALA A 327 -2.11 14.84 -6.14
C ALA A 327 -1.16 15.68 -7.03
N SER A 328 -0.36 15.04 -7.89
CA SER A 328 0.67 15.68 -8.74
C SER A 328 1.89 16.23 -7.99
N THR A 329 2.01 15.93 -6.70
CA THR A 329 3.03 16.44 -5.78
C THR A 329 4.28 15.55 -5.72
N GLY A 330 4.18 14.31 -6.21
CA GLY A 330 5.18 13.26 -6.10
C GLY A 330 6.17 13.10 -7.26
N VAL A 331 6.99 12.06 -7.12
CA VAL A 331 7.88 11.50 -8.16
C VAL A 331 7.04 10.85 -9.26
N ASP A 332 7.40 11.06 -10.53
CA ASP A 332 6.68 10.52 -11.70
C ASP A 332 5.14 10.68 -11.63
N ALA A 333 4.69 11.73 -10.94
CA ALA A 333 3.29 11.93 -10.60
C ALA A 333 2.46 12.31 -11.82
N ALA A 334 1.15 12.04 -11.77
CA ALA A 334 0.23 12.46 -12.81
C ALA A 334 0.35 13.99 -13.04
N PRO A 335 0.46 14.47 -14.30
CA PRO A 335 0.52 15.90 -14.56
C PRO A 335 -0.69 16.63 -13.96
N TYR A 336 -0.50 17.83 -13.41
CA TYR A 336 -1.56 18.54 -12.67
C TYR A 336 -2.83 18.81 -13.48
N PHE A 337 -2.70 18.94 -14.81
CA PHE A 337 -3.83 19.13 -15.72
C PHE A 337 -4.62 17.85 -16.02
N ARG A 338 -4.12 16.68 -15.59
CA ARG A 338 -4.79 15.39 -15.70
C ARG A 338 -5.76 15.19 -14.53
N VAL A 339 -6.87 15.91 -14.57
CA VAL A 339 -8.00 15.72 -13.63
C VAL A 339 -8.90 14.60 -14.16
N PHE A 340 -9.09 13.54 -13.38
CA PHE A 340 -9.97 12.43 -13.79
C PHE A 340 -11.43 12.87 -13.81
N ASN A 341 -12.15 12.47 -14.85
CA ASN A 341 -13.61 12.52 -14.87
C ASN A 341 -14.14 11.23 -14.22
N PRO A 342 -14.75 11.28 -13.01
CA PRO A 342 -15.19 10.08 -12.32
C PRO A 342 -16.22 9.28 -13.12
N THR A 343 -17.13 9.94 -13.84
CA THR A 343 -18.13 9.28 -14.70
C THR A 343 -17.47 8.53 -15.84
N LEU A 344 -16.53 9.14 -16.58
CA LEU A 344 -15.83 8.45 -17.67
C LEU A 344 -14.93 7.30 -17.16
N GLN A 345 -14.34 7.45 -15.98
CA GLN A 345 -13.61 6.35 -15.34
C GLN A 345 -14.56 5.21 -14.97
N SER A 346 -15.75 5.55 -14.45
CA SER A 346 -16.77 4.59 -14.09
C SER A 346 -17.26 3.79 -15.30
N GLU A 347 -17.62 4.47 -16.39
CA GLU A 347 -18.08 3.82 -17.63
C GLU A 347 -17.01 2.92 -18.24
N ARG A 348 -15.74 3.32 -18.15
CA ARG A 348 -14.62 2.55 -18.71
C ARG A 348 -14.31 1.29 -17.92
N TYR A 349 -14.28 1.38 -16.59
CA TYR A 349 -13.77 0.33 -15.72
C TYR A 349 -14.86 -0.49 -15.02
N ASP A 350 -16.11 -0.01 -15.01
CA ASP A 350 -17.26 -0.77 -14.55
C ASP A 350 -18.45 -0.57 -15.49
N PRO A 351 -18.34 -0.89 -16.80
CA PRO A 351 -19.32 -0.51 -17.83
C PRO A 351 -20.76 -1.00 -17.59
N GLN A 352 -20.91 -2.09 -16.84
CA GLN A 352 -22.21 -2.64 -16.47
C GLN A 352 -22.66 -2.21 -15.06
N GLY A 353 -21.80 -1.52 -14.32
CA GLY A 353 -22.11 -1.08 -12.97
C GLY A 353 -22.09 -2.17 -11.90
N LEU A 354 -21.48 -3.32 -12.18
CA LEU A 354 -21.55 -4.49 -11.28
C LEU A 354 -20.86 -4.21 -9.95
N PHE A 355 -19.74 -3.48 -9.99
CA PHE A 355 -19.06 -3.06 -8.77
C PHE A 355 -19.89 -2.02 -8.01
N ILE A 356 -20.40 -0.99 -8.71
CA ILE A 356 -21.23 0.05 -8.09
C ILE A 356 -22.45 -0.55 -7.40
N LYS A 357 -23.21 -1.41 -8.08
CA LYS A 357 -24.42 -2.04 -7.54
C LYS A 357 -24.16 -2.91 -6.31
N ARG A 358 -22.95 -3.49 -6.20
CA ARG A 358 -22.54 -4.28 -5.03
C ARG A 358 -22.40 -3.41 -3.78
N PHE A 359 -21.85 -2.20 -3.91
CA PHE A 359 -21.53 -1.34 -2.77
C PHE A 359 -22.53 -0.18 -2.55
N ILE A 360 -23.39 0.09 -3.53
CA ILE A 360 -24.43 1.11 -3.48
C ILE A 360 -25.78 0.41 -3.72
N PRO A 361 -26.35 -0.27 -2.69
CA PRO A 361 -27.59 -1.02 -2.82
C PRO A 361 -28.77 -0.15 -3.25
N GLU A 362 -28.77 1.14 -2.93
CA GLU A 362 -29.80 2.09 -3.36
C GLU A 362 -29.83 2.31 -4.88
N LEU A 363 -28.73 2.01 -5.60
CA LEU A 363 -28.66 2.09 -7.07
C LEU A 363 -28.73 0.72 -7.76
N LYS A 364 -29.01 -0.37 -7.04
CA LYS A 364 -28.96 -1.74 -7.58
C LYS A 364 -29.87 -1.95 -8.81
N ASP A 365 -31.05 -1.33 -8.81
CA ASP A 365 -32.08 -1.50 -9.85
C ASP A 365 -31.96 -0.45 -10.97
N VAL A 366 -31.03 0.51 -10.84
CA VAL A 366 -30.78 1.52 -11.88
C VAL A 366 -30.11 0.88 -13.09
N SER A 367 -30.54 1.27 -14.30
CA SER A 367 -29.95 0.80 -15.56
C SER A 367 -28.49 1.25 -15.68
N SER A 368 -27.62 0.41 -16.27
CA SER A 368 -26.19 0.74 -16.43
C SER A 368 -25.97 2.07 -17.16
N LYS A 369 -26.85 2.41 -18.11
CA LYS A 369 -26.80 3.68 -18.87
C LYS A 369 -26.92 4.92 -17.98
N GLN A 370 -27.71 4.87 -16.92
CA GLN A 370 -27.92 6.00 -16.00
C GLN A 370 -27.09 5.89 -14.73
N LEU A 371 -26.63 4.68 -14.38
CA LEU A 371 -25.97 4.39 -13.11
C LEU A 371 -24.71 5.24 -12.87
N HIS A 372 -23.94 5.53 -13.91
CA HIS A 372 -22.66 6.24 -13.78
C HIS A 372 -22.79 7.75 -13.50
N ASN A 373 -23.94 8.32 -13.84
CA ASN A 373 -24.32 9.69 -13.47
C ASN A 373 -25.86 9.82 -13.44
N PRO A 374 -26.50 9.36 -12.35
CA PRO A 374 -27.96 9.40 -12.26
C PRO A 374 -28.48 10.86 -12.32
N PRO A 375 -29.57 11.15 -13.02
CA PRO A 375 -30.19 12.48 -13.00
C PRO A 375 -30.78 12.81 -11.61
N ALA A 376 -31.00 14.10 -11.34
CA ALA A 376 -31.39 14.57 -10.01
C ALA A 376 -32.67 13.90 -9.48
N GLU A 377 -33.68 13.70 -10.34
CA GLU A 377 -34.94 13.07 -9.96
C GLU A 377 -34.76 11.59 -9.60
N LEU A 378 -33.89 10.88 -10.33
CA LEU A 378 -33.59 9.46 -10.05
C LEU A 378 -32.81 9.32 -8.74
N ARG A 379 -31.90 10.25 -8.45
CA ARG A 379 -31.17 10.30 -7.18
C ARG A 379 -32.12 10.42 -6.01
N GLU A 380 -33.08 11.34 -6.10
CA GLU A 380 -34.11 11.53 -5.07
C GLU A 380 -34.99 10.28 -4.89
N GLN A 381 -35.48 9.69 -5.99
CA GLN A 381 -36.29 8.47 -5.96
C GLN A 381 -35.58 7.28 -5.31
N CYS A 382 -34.28 7.14 -5.55
CA CYS A 382 -33.46 6.06 -4.98
C CYS A 382 -32.87 6.41 -3.61
N GLY A 383 -33.00 7.66 -3.12
CA GLY A 383 -32.35 8.10 -1.88
C GLY A 383 -30.81 8.21 -1.98
N TYR A 384 -30.28 8.44 -3.18
CA TYR A 384 -28.85 8.62 -3.43
C TYR A 384 -28.49 10.12 -3.46
N PRO A 385 -27.36 10.58 -2.88
CA PRO A 385 -27.05 12.01 -2.77
C PRO A 385 -26.85 12.71 -4.12
N GLN A 386 -27.09 14.02 -4.12
CA GLN A 386 -26.69 14.90 -5.23
C GLN A 386 -25.16 15.07 -5.26
N PRO A 387 -24.55 15.33 -6.43
CA PRO A 387 -23.12 15.59 -6.52
C PRO A 387 -22.68 16.75 -5.62
N VAL A 388 -21.65 16.51 -4.80
CA VAL A 388 -21.09 17.55 -3.90
C VAL A 388 -20.34 18.66 -4.66
N VAL A 389 -20.00 18.43 -5.93
CA VAL A 389 -19.32 19.40 -6.79
C VAL A 389 -19.83 19.32 -8.24
N ASP A 390 -19.83 20.46 -8.94
CA ASP A 390 -19.91 20.47 -10.41
C ASP A 390 -18.56 20.11 -11.01
N TYR A 391 -18.49 19.01 -11.75
CA TYR A 391 -17.23 18.51 -12.33
C TYR A 391 -16.55 19.53 -13.25
N LYS A 392 -17.31 20.27 -14.07
CA LYS A 392 -16.72 21.18 -15.06
C LYS A 392 -16.04 22.35 -14.36
N GLN A 393 -16.67 22.92 -13.34
CA GLN A 393 -16.12 23.99 -12.54
C GLN A 393 -14.96 23.49 -11.67
N ALA A 394 -15.15 22.39 -10.92
CA ALA A 394 -14.12 21.80 -10.08
C ALA A 394 -12.84 21.47 -10.86
N ARG A 395 -12.96 20.94 -12.07
CA ARG A 395 -11.81 20.68 -12.95
C ARG A 395 -11.06 21.97 -13.33
N LYS A 396 -11.78 23.07 -13.62
CA LYS A 396 -11.13 24.34 -13.96
C LYS A 396 -10.38 24.89 -12.75
N ASP A 397 -11.01 24.88 -11.58
CA ASP A 397 -10.42 25.35 -10.32
C ASP A 397 -9.15 24.57 -9.97
N ALA A 398 -9.19 23.24 -10.10
CA ALA A 398 -8.05 22.37 -9.88
C ALA A 398 -6.86 22.71 -10.79
N ILE A 399 -7.11 22.98 -12.07
CA ILE A 399 -6.05 23.32 -13.02
C ILE A 399 -5.46 24.70 -12.67
N ALA A 400 -6.30 25.68 -12.33
CA ALA A 400 -5.86 27.01 -11.95
C ALA A 400 -4.97 26.99 -10.70
N ALA A 401 -5.37 26.23 -9.66
CA ALA A 401 -4.65 26.12 -8.40
C ALA A 401 -3.18 25.64 -8.54
N PHE A 402 -2.90 24.82 -9.56
CA PHE A 402 -1.54 24.35 -9.85
C PHE A 402 -0.81 25.19 -10.89
N LYS A 403 -1.54 25.77 -11.85
CA LYS A 403 -0.95 26.57 -12.93
C LYS A 403 -0.30 27.85 -12.42
N ASP A 404 -0.89 28.44 -11.39
CA ASP A 404 -0.47 29.75 -10.85
C ASP A 404 0.59 29.62 -9.75
N LEU A 405 1.11 28.40 -9.51
CA LEU A 405 2.19 28.19 -8.57
C LEU A 405 3.47 28.88 -9.07
N PRO A 406 4.15 29.69 -8.23
CA PRO A 406 5.40 30.30 -8.60
C PRO A 406 6.45 29.20 -8.81
N LYS A 407 7.10 29.25 -9.98
CA LYS A 407 8.29 28.45 -10.24
C LYS A 407 9.41 29.03 -9.39
N ASP A 408 10.01 28.21 -8.54
CA ASP A 408 11.19 28.59 -7.78
C ASP A 408 12.38 28.88 -8.71
#